data_AF-A0A250KZQ9-F1
#
_entry.id   AF-A0A250KZQ9-F1
#
_cell.length_a   1.000
_cell.length_b   1.000
_cell.length_c   1.000
_cell.angle_alpha   90.00
_cell.angle_beta   90.00
_cell.angle_gamma   90.00
#
_symmetry.space_group_name_H-M   'P 1'
#
loop_
_entity.id
_entity.type
_entity.pdbx_description
1 polymer ?
#
loop_
_entity_poly.entity_id
_entity_poly.type
_entity_poly.pdbx_seq_one_letter_code
_entity_poly.pdbx_strand_id
1 'polypeptide(L)'
;MRSVTIRLACGEWRLYRRIFCGKWLVDAEIAIHNIRMTSGDYQYIWQTGDWPNWRYDLAALASPMAEVSRAQGNLLGRLADVGMALRDQARLAALTEDVVKTSEIEGEPLNAESVRSSIARRLGVDIGALAPVDRHVEGMVEMVLDATANCQAPVSRERLFGWHAALCPTGYSGLSRIKVGGWRDDATGPMQVVSGLVGRQRVHFEAPPADRVGNSFTASKPHPG
;
A
#
# COMPACT_ATOMS: atom_id res chain seq x y z
N MET A 1 1.66 7.45 -28.47
CA MET A 1 0.78 6.67 -27.58
C MET A 1 1.66 5.88 -26.62
N ARG A 2 1.77 6.31 -25.36
CA ARG A 2 2.56 5.61 -24.34
C ARG A 2 1.57 4.99 -23.37
N SER A 3 1.56 3.65 -23.28
CA SER A 3 0.85 2.93 -22.22
C SER A 3 1.34 3.45 -20.88
N VAL A 4 0.41 3.88 -20.02
CA VAL A 4 0.70 4.17 -18.61
C VAL A 4 1.06 2.83 -17.97
N THR A 5 2.35 2.54 -17.96
CA THR A 5 2.91 1.35 -17.30
C THR A 5 3.14 1.76 -15.85
N ILE A 6 2.33 1.27 -14.92
CA ILE A 6 2.77 1.17 -13.52
C ILE A 6 3.94 0.20 -13.56
N ARG A 7 5.15 0.76 -13.59
CA ARG A 7 6.38 0.00 -13.67
C ARG A 7 6.69 -0.44 -12.25
N LEU A 8 5.99 -1.46 -11.75
CA LEU A 8 6.52 -2.25 -10.65
C LEU A 8 7.86 -2.79 -11.16
N ALA A 9 8.96 -2.25 -10.64
CA ALA A 9 10.31 -2.65 -11.00
C ALA A 9 10.53 -4.09 -10.52
N CYS A 10 10.08 -5.05 -11.32
CA CYS A 10 10.28 -6.48 -11.13
C CYS A 10 11.71 -6.92 -11.55
N GLY A 11 12.71 -6.04 -11.32
CA GLY A 11 14.06 -6.15 -11.87
C GLY A 11 15.17 -6.50 -10.86
N GLU A 12 14.97 -6.30 -9.56
CA GLU A 12 16.03 -6.50 -8.55
C GLU A 12 15.61 -7.34 -7.33
N TRP A 13 14.63 -8.22 -7.48
CA TRP A 13 14.19 -9.14 -6.42
C TRP A 13 15.17 -10.30 -6.11
N ARG A 14 16.46 -10.18 -6.48
CA ARG A 14 17.48 -11.22 -6.22
C ARG A 14 18.62 -10.81 -5.29
N LEU A 15 18.73 -9.55 -4.83
CA LEU A 15 19.91 -9.12 -4.06
C LEU A 15 19.68 -8.52 -2.67
N TYR A 16 18.45 -8.21 -2.24
CA TYR A 16 18.20 -7.71 -0.88
C TYR A 16 17.57 -8.76 0.05
N ARG A 17 18.27 -9.90 0.20
CA ARG A 17 17.96 -10.94 1.19
C ARG A 17 18.83 -10.76 2.45
N ARG A 18 18.71 -9.62 3.14
CA ARG A 18 19.28 -9.28 4.47
C ARG A 18 18.95 -7.78 4.65
N ILE A 19 17.99 -7.34 5.45
CA ILE A 19 17.76 -7.54 6.89
C ILE A 19 16.26 -7.28 7.11
N PHE A 20 15.47 -8.29 7.47
CA PHE A 20 14.13 -8.07 8.02
C PHE A 20 13.92 -9.07 9.16
N CYS A 21 13.65 -8.52 10.33
CA CYS A 21 13.11 -9.24 11.48
C CYS A 21 11.68 -9.65 11.12
N GLY A 22 11.51 -10.87 10.59
CA GLY A 22 10.21 -11.36 10.11
C GLY A 22 10.30 -12.51 9.10
N LYS A 23 11.37 -13.30 9.11
CA LYS A 23 11.67 -14.35 8.13
C LYS A 23 10.73 -15.58 8.17
N TRP A 24 9.61 -15.53 8.89
CA TRP A 24 8.74 -16.69 9.10
C TRP A 24 7.38 -16.64 8.38
N LEU A 25 7.08 -15.57 7.63
CA LEU A 25 5.83 -15.48 6.85
C LEU A 25 6.05 -15.46 5.32
N VAL A 26 7.21 -15.02 4.83
CA VAL A 26 7.39 -14.80 3.37
C VAL A 26 7.73 -16.08 2.59
N ASP A 27 8.39 -17.06 3.21
CA ASP A 27 8.89 -18.24 2.49
C ASP A 27 7.85 -19.40 2.42
N ALA A 28 6.76 -19.37 3.21
CA ALA A 28 5.77 -20.47 3.27
C ALA A 28 4.53 -20.28 2.37
N GLU A 29 4.24 -19.06 1.91
CA GLU A 29 2.95 -18.73 1.29
C GLU A 29 2.98 -18.74 -0.25
N ILE A 30 4.14 -18.47 -0.85
CA ILE A 30 4.28 -18.31 -2.31
C ILE A 30 4.19 -19.66 -3.06
N ALA A 31 4.49 -20.78 -2.41
CA ALA A 31 4.56 -22.09 -3.08
C ALA A 31 3.24 -22.87 -3.09
N ILE A 32 2.41 -22.75 -2.04
CA ILE A 32 1.27 -23.65 -1.84
C ILE A 32 -0.03 -23.13 -2.47
N HIS A 33 -0.18 -21.81 -2.65
CA HIS A 33 -1.39 -21.22 -3.24
C HIS A 33 -1.27 -20.91 -4.74
N ASN A 34 -0.12 -21.17 -5.35
CA ASN A 34 0.11 -21.00 -6.79
C ASN A 34 -0.29 -22.26 -7.59
N ILE A 35 -1.36 -22.93 -7.16
CA ILE A 35 -1.86 -24.14 -7.82
C ILE A 35 -2.46 -23.73 -9.18
N ARG A 36 -1.66 -23.99 -10.22
CA ARG A 36 -2.01 -24.16 -11.64
C ARG A 36 -2.40 -22.89 -12.42
N MET A 37 -1.40 -22.05 -12.66
CA MET A 37 -1.37 -21.15 -13.83
C MET A 37 -0.69 -21.83 -15.03
N THR A 38 -1.28 -22.93 -15.52
CA THR A 38 -0.85 -23.63 -16.74
C THR A 38 -2.05 -24.10 -17.56
N SER A 39 -2.78 -23.16 -18.17
CA SER A 39 -3.57 -23.36 -19.40
C SER A 39 -4.05 -21.99 -19.89
N GLY A 40 -4.16 -21.79 -21.20
CA GLY A 40 -4.26 -20.49 -21.87
C GLY A 40 -5.52 -19.64 -21.67
N ASP A 41 -6.38 -19.94 -20.68
CA ASP A 41 -7.54 -19.14 -20.30
C ASP A 41 -7.38 -18.66 -18.85
N TYR A 42 -6.68 -17.55 -18.64
CA TYR A 42 -6.48 -16.99 -17.31
C TYR A 42 -7.71 -16.17 -16.90
N GLN A 43 -8.58 -16.76 -16.08
CA GLN A 43 -9.61 -16.01 -15.37
C GLN A 43 -8.94 -15.17 -14.27
N TYR A 44 -9.06 -13.84 -14.36
CA TYR A 44 -8.59 -12.95 -13.30
C TYR A 44 -9.43 -13.14 -12.04
N ILE A 45 -8.85 -12.90 -10.88
CA ILE A 45 -9.50 -13.17 -9.59
C ILE A 45 -10.87 -12.47 -9.45
N TRP A 46 -11.02 -11.27 -10.02
CA TRP A 46 -12.26 -10.49 -10.00
C TRP A 46 -13.35 -11.02 -10.93
N GLN A 47 -13.01 -11.93 -11.84
CA GLN A 47 -13.95 -12.60 -12.74
C GLN A 47 -14.56 -13.85 -12.10
N THR A 48 -14.08 -14.27 -10.94
CA THR A 48 -14.60 -15.43 -10.20
C THR A 48 -15.96 -15.12 -9.57
N GLY A 49 -16.84 -16.11 -9.46
CA GLY A 49 -18.20 -15.90 -8.92
C GLY A 49 -18.23 -15.56 -7.43
N ASP A 50 -17.20 -15.92 -6.68
CA ASP A 50 -17.06 -15.57 -5.26
C ASP A 50 -16.53 -14.14 -5.08
N TRP A 51 -16.08 -13.42 -6.11
CA TRP A 51 -15.70 -12.01 -5.96
C TRP A 51 -16.94 -11.13 -5.71
N PRO A 52 -16.91 -10.20 -4.73
CA PRO A 52 -15.83 -9.88 -3.79
C PRO A 52 -15.92 -10.62 -2.43
N ASN A 53 -16.86 -11.56 -2.30
CA ASN A 53 -17.15 -12.31 -1.08
C ASN A 53 -16.23 -13.53 -0.92
N TRP A 54 -15.00 -13.27 -0.50
CA TRP A 54 -14.00 -14.31 -0.28
C TRP A 54 -14.40 -15.33 0.78
N ARG A 55 -13.97 -16.57 0.54
CA ARG A 55 -13.97 -17.63 1.54
C ARG A 55 -12.53 -17.88 1.95
N TYR A 56 -12.30 -18.01 3.25
CA TYR A 56 -10.99 -18.29 3.82
C TYR A 56 -11.08 -19.42 4.85
N ASP A 57 -10.00 -20.18 4.99
CA ASP A 57 -9.91 -21.24 5.97
C ASP A 57 -9.48 -20.66 7.33
N LEU A 58 -10.45 -20.54 8.24
CA LEU A 58 -10.20 -20.07 9.61
C LEU A 58 -9.21 -20.97 10.37
N ALA A 59 -9.20 -22.28 10.12
CA ALA A 59 -8.29 -23.19 10.80
C ALA A 59 -6.83 -22.95 10.37
N ALA A 60 -6.63 -22.66 9.07
CA ALA A 60 -5.31 -22.27 8.55
C ALA A 60 -4.83 -20.92 9.10
N LEU A 61 -5.75 -19.96 9.31
CA LEU A 61 -5.43 -18.62 9.82
C LEU A 61 -5.29 -18.55 11.35
N ALA A 62 -5.81 -19.52 12.09
CA ALA A 62 -5.87 -19.46 13.55
C ALA A 62 -4.49 -19.26 14.21
N SER A 63 -3.48 -20.03 13.79
CA SER A 63 -2.12 -19.91 14.37
C SER A 63 -1.45 -18.58 14.02
N PRO A 64 -1.38 -18.14 12.75
CA PRO A 64 -0.84 -16.82 12.41
C PRO A 64 -1.56 -15.67 13.13
N MET A 65 -2.89 -15.72 13.24
CA MET A 65 -3.67 -14.69 13.94
C MET A 65 -3.36 -14.64 15.43
N ALA A 66 -3.18 -15.79 16.08
CA ALA A 66 -2.79 -15.86 17.49
C ALA A 66 -1.37 -15.29 17.70
N GLU A 67 -0.44 -15.58 16.79
CA GLU A 67 0.92 -15.04 16.85
C GLU A 67 0.95 -13.51 16.70
N VAL A 68 0.19 -12.98 15.74
CA VAL A 68 0.04 -11.52 15.55
C VAL A 68 -0.60 -10.87 16.78
N SER A 69 -1.67 -11.46 17.31
CA SER A 69 -2.37 -10.93 18.49
C SER A 69 -1.45 -10.89 19.71
N ARG A 70 -0.64 -11.94 19.92
CA ARG A 70 0.36 -11.99 20.99
C ARG A 70 1.45 -10.94 20.80
N ALA A 71 1.95 -10.76 19.57
CA ALA A 71 2.96 -9.74 19.27
C ALA A 71 2.42 -8.31 19.51
N GLN A 72 1.19 -8.04 19.08
CA GLN A 72 0.51 -6.76 19.34
C GLN A 72 0.33 -6.50 20.83
N GLY A 73 -0.15 -7.50 21.59
CA GLY A 73 -0.30 -7.39 23.05
C GLY A 73 1.03 -7.09 23.76
N ASN A 74 2.10 -7.78 23.36
CA ASN A 74 3.44 -7.53 23.90
C ASN A 74 3.93 -6.11 23.62
N LEU A 75 3.71 -5.60 22.40
CA LEU A 75 4.08 -4.24 22.03
C LEU A 75 3.28 -3.22 22.84
N LEU A 76 1.96 -3.38 22.94
CA LEU A 76 1.09 -2.49 23.71
C LEU A 76 1.46 -2.47 25.20
N GLY A 77 1.75 -3.64 25.78
CA GLY A 77 2.23 -3.73 27.17
C GLY A 77 3.52 -2.94 27.38
N ARG A 78 4.52 -3.14 26.52
CA ARG A 78 5.78 -2.37 26.58
C ARG A 78 5.58 -0.87 26.37
N LEU A 79 4.63 -0.47 25.53
CA LEU A 79 4.30 0.94 25.29
C LEU A 79 3.52 1.57 26.46
N ALA A 80 2.80 0.78 27.25
CA ALA A 80 2.10 1.26 28.44
C ALA A 80 3.08 1.66 29.54
N ASP A 81 4.20 0.95 29.65
CA ASP A 81 5.23 1.18 30.68
C ASP A 81 6.18 2.34 30.38
N VAL A 82 6.14 2.90 29.15
CA VAL A 82 7.00 4.01 28.75
C VAL A 82 6.27 5.36 28.73
N GLY A 83 7.00 6.42 29.07
CA GLY A 83 6.49 7.79 29.06
C GLY A 83 6.09 8.27 27.65
N MET A 84 5.22 9.28 27.60
CA MET A 84 4.68 9.86 26.35
C MET A 84 5.78 10.17 25.33
N ALA A 85 6.84 10.85 25.76
CA ALA A 85 7.95 11.26 24.89
C ALA A 85 8.59 10.09 24.14
N LEU A 86 8.77 8.93 24.80
CA LEU A 86 9.36 7.76 24.14
C LEU A 86 8.38 7.11 23.17
N ARG A 87 7.07 7.13 23.47
CA ARG A 87 6.04 6.65 22.52
C ARG A 87 6.00 7.52 21.27
N ASP A 88 6.07 8.83 21.43
CA ASP A 88 6.04 9.77 20.31
C ASP A 88 7.30 9.62 19.44
N GLN A 89 8.47 9.40 20.04
CA GLN A 89 9.70 9.08 19.31
C GLN A 89 9.60 7.74 18.58
N ALA A 90 9.05 6.70 19.21
CA ALA A 90 8.84 5.40 18.57
C ALA A 90 7.85 5.50 17.39
N ARG A 91 6.77 6.27 17.56
CA ARG A 91 5.80 6.55 16.50
C ARG A 91 6.42 7.32 15.35
N LEU A 92 7.20 8.36 15.65
CA LEU A 92 7.93 9.14 14.64
C LEU A 92 8.87 8.24 13.83
N ALA A 93 9.63 7.37 14.50
CA ALA A 93 10.55 6.44 13.84
C ALA A 93 9.81 5.46 12.92
N ALA A 94 8.77 4.80 13.43
CA ALA A 94 7.98 3.82 12.67
C ALA A 94 7.34 4.46 11.43
N LEU A 95 6.68 5.62 11.56
CA LEU A 95 6.05 6.29 10.43
C LEU A 95 7.05 6.83 9.42
N THR A 96 8.23 7.27 9.87
CA THR A 96 9.31 7.68 8.96
C THR A 96 9.76 6.49 8.10
N GLU A 97 9.96 5.34 8.73
CA GLU A 97 10.34 4.11 8.03
C GLU A 97 9.25 3.66 7.06
N ASP A 98 7.98 3.64 7.49
CA ASP A 98 6.85 3.25 6.63
C ASP A 98 6.76 4.11 5.36
N VAL A 99 6.88 5.43 5.49
CA VAL A 99 6.84 6.37 4.35
C VAL A 99 8.02 6.13 3.41
N VAL A 100 9.25 6.05 3.95
CA VAL A 100 10.46 5.84 3.13
C VAL A 100 10.39 4.51 2.40
N LYS A 101 10.03 3.42 3.09
CA LYS A 101 9.98 2.08 2.50
C LYS A 101 8.85 1.90 1.51
N THR A 102 7.69 2.46 1.76
CA THR A 102 6.58 2.45 0.79
C THR A 102 7.00 3.15 -0.51
N SER A 103 7.65 4.32 -0.41
CA SER A 103 8.09 5.06 -1.59
C SER A 103 9.23 4.37 -2.35
N GLU A 104 10.17 3.73 -1.65
CA GLU A 104 11.23 2.92 -2.26
C GLU A 104 10.67 1.74 -3.08
N ILE A 105 9.60 1.09 -2.61
CA ILE A 105 8.94 0.00 -3.33
C ILE A 105 8.36 0.49 -4.66
N GLU A 106 7.83 1.71 -4.69
CA GLU A 106 7.31 2.36 -5.89
C GLU A 106 8.41 2.92 -6.81
N GLY A 107 9.69 2.80 -6.42
CA GLY A 107 10.83 3.30 -7.17
C GLY A 107 11.07 4.81 -7.02
N GLU A 108 10.44 5.44 -6.03
CA GLU A 108 10.51 6.88 -5.76
C GLU A 108 11.20 7.12 -4.40
N PRO A 109 12.55 7.06 -4.32
CA PRO A 109 13.24 7.19 -3.04
C PRO A 109 13.06 8.60 -2.44
N LEU A 110 12.62 8.66 -1.18
CA LEU A 110 12.47 9.92 -0.44
C LEU A 110 13.64 10.15 0.51
N ASN A 111 13.96 11.43 0.75
CA ASN A 111 14.94 11.79 1.77
C ASN A 111 14.36 11.55 3.18
N ALA A 112 14.94 10.59 3.91
CA ALA A 112 14.45 10.18 5.23
C ALA A 112 14.44 11.32 6.27
N GLU A 113 15.36 12.27 6.20
CA GLU A 113 15.42 13.41 7.13
C GLU A 113 14.29 14.42 6.86
N SER A 114 13.96 14.65 5.58
CA SER A 114 12.83 15.46 5.16
C SER A 114 11.49 14.83 5.58
N VAL A 115 11.34 13.51 5.38
CA VAL A 115 10.17 12.73 5.85
C VAL A 115 10.03 12.83 7.36
N ARG A 116 11.11 12.55 8.10
CA ARG A 116 11.12 12.63 9.57
C ARG A 116 10.74 14.04 10.05
N SER A 117 11.28 15.08 9.42
CA SER A 117 10.96 16.47 9.76
C SER A 117 9.48 16.81 9.52
N SER A 118 8.91 16.32 8.41
CA SER A 118 7.50 16.52 8.08
C SER A 118 6.56 15.83 9.07
N ILE A 119 6.87 14.59 9.47
CA ILE A 119 6.10 13.83 10.47
C ILE A 119 6.24 14.46 11.85
N ALA A 120 7.45 14.85 12.26
CA ALA A 120 7.72 15.46 13.56
C ALA A 120 6.90 16.75 13.77
N ARG A 121 6.82 17.61 12.75
CA ARG A 121 5.99 18.83 12.77
C ARG A 121 4.51 18.52 13.03
N ARG A 122 3.97 17.47 12.40
CA ARG A 122 2.55 17.10 12.54
C ARG A 122 2.24 16.36 13.84
N LEU A 123 3.20 15.61 14.38
CA LEU A 123 3.07 14.96 15.68
C LEU A 123 3.38 15.89 16.87
N GLY A 124 3.92 17.09 16.62
CA GLY A 124 4.34 18.01 17.69
C GLY A 124 5.59 17.53 18.45
N VAL A 125 6.42 16.70 17.82
CA VAL A 125 7.65 16.16 18.42
C VAL A 125 8.81 17.10 18.13
N ASP A 126 9.45 17.62 19.18
CA ASP A 126 10.66 18.42 19.03
C ASP A 126 11.84 17.52 18.66
N ILE A 127 12.45 17.80 17.50
CA ILE A 127 13.67 17.15 17.02
C ILE A 127 14.80 18.15 16.75
N GLY A 128 14.68 19.38 17.25
CA GLY A 128 15.63 20.46 17.00
C GLY A 128 15.49 21.04 15.59
N ALA A 129 16.60 21.18 14.88
CA ALA A 129 16.61 21.76 13.54
C ALA A 129 15.85 20.86 12.54
N LEU A 130 14.86 21.43 11.87
CA LEU A 130 14.03 20.72 10.89
C LEU A 130 14.54 20.98 9.48
N ALA A 131 14.75 19.91 8.71
CA ALA A 131 15.11 20.03 7.30
C ALA A 131 13.99 20.72 6.49
N PRO A 132 14.32 21.34 5.34
CA PRO A 132 13.34 21.76 4.36
C PRO A 132 12.48 20.56 3.93
N VAL A 133 11.18 20.79 3.75
CA VAL A 133 10.26 19.72 3.34
C VAL A 133 9.92 19.85 1.87
N ASP A 134 10.02 18.73 1.16
CA ASP A 134 9.61 18.60 -0.23
C ASP A 134 8.08 18.47 -0.33
N ARG A 135 7.45 19.16 -1.28
CA ARG A 135 6.00 19.06 -1.52
C ARG A 135 5.57 17.64 -1.89
N HIS A 136 6.44 16.86 -2.53
CA HIS A 136 6.16 15.47 -2.85
C HIS A 136 6.08 14.58 -1.59
N VAL A 137 6.90 14.89 -0.58
CA VAL A 137 6.88 14.22 0.74
C VAL A 137 5.58 14.54 1.49
N GLU A 138 5.08 15.77 1.38
CA GLU A 138 3.90 16.21 2.15
C GLU A 138 2.65 15.36 1.86
N GLY A 139 2.37 15.06 0.60
CA GLY A 139 1.19 14.28 0.23
C GLY A 139 1.20 12.85 0.78
N MET A 140 2.37 12.19 0.76
CA MET A 140 2.52 10.84 1.32
C MET A 140 2.43 10.86 2.84
N VAL A 141 3.06 11.83 3.49
CA VAL A 141 3.01 11.99 4.95
C VAL A 141 1.58 12.27 5.43
N GLU A 142 0.84 13.14 4.76
CA GLU A 142 -0.56 13.42 5.10
C GLU A 142 -1.45 12.18 4.97
N MET A 143 -1.31 11.44 3.87
CA MET A 143 -2.04 10.20 3.67
C MET A 143 -1.71 9.16 4.76
N VAL A 144 -0.43 8.91 5.06
CA VAL A 144 -0.02 7.92 6.07
C VAL A 144 -0.50 8.32 7.47
N LEU A 145 -0.43 9.61 7.81
CA LEU A 145 -0.93 10.09 9.10
C LEU A 145 -2.45 9.96 9.22
N ASP A 146 -3.20 10.30 8.17
CA ASP A 146 -4.65 10.08 8.16
C ASP A 146 -4.99 8.58 8.23
N ALA A 147 -4.33 7.73 7.45
CA ALA A 147 -4.57 6.29 7.43
C ALA A 147 -4.33 5.65 8.81
N THR A 148 -3.26 6.08 9.50
CA THR A 148 -2.88 5.53 10.81
C THR A 148 -3.70 6.11 11.96
N ALA A 149 -3.98 7.41 11.96
CA ALA A 149 -4.77 8.05 13.01
C ALA A 149 -6.26 7.69 12.92
N ASN A 150 -6.79 7.56 11.69
CA ASN A 150 -8.20 7.27 11.43
C ASN A 150 -8.38 5.84 10.87
N CYS A 151 -7.60 4.87 11.37
CA CYS A 151 -7.60 3.49 10.88
C CYS A 151 -8.91 2.74 11.15
N GLN A 152 -9.67 3.16 12.16
CA GLN A 152 -11.00 2.61 12.48
C GLN A 152 -12.14 3.26 11.68
N ALA A 153 -11.87 4.40 11.02
CA ALA A 153 -12.86 5.06 10.20
C ALA A 153 -12.96 4.33 8.83
N PRO A 154 -14.17 4.13 8.28
CA PRO A 154 -14.33 3.59 6.95
C PRO A 154 -13.54 4.39 5.90
N VAL A 155 -13.03 3.71 4.89
CA VAL A 155 -12.47 4.39 3.71
C VAL A 155 -13.65 4.83 2.85
N SER A 156 -14.02 6.11 2.92
CA SER A 156 -15.05 6.68 2.03
C SER A 156 -14.46 6.99 0.65
N ARG A 157 -15.34 7.26 -0.32
CA ARG A 157 -14.90 7.70 -1.66
C ARG A 157 -14.13 9.02 -1.58
N GLU A 158 -14.63 9.96 -0.79
CA GLU A 158 -14.02 11.28 -0.58
C GLU A 158 -12.63 11.13 0.05
N ARG A 159 -12.50 10.26 1.05
CA ARG A 159 -11.21 9.97 1.70
C ARG A 159 -10.22 9.34 0.73
N LEU A 160 -10.64 8.30 0.00
CA LEU A 160 -9.83 7.65 -1.02
C LEU A 160 -9.38 8.62 -2.12
N PHE A 161 -10.28 9.48 -2.59
CA PHE A 161 -9.97 10.49 -3.60
C PHE A 161 -9.07 11.60 -3.07
N GLY A 162 -9.25 12.01 -1.81
CA GLY A 162 -8.34 12.93 -1.13
C GLY A 162 -6.92 12.39 -1.05
N TRP A 163 -6.76 11.12 -0.66
CA TRP A 163 -5.46 10.44 -0.67
C TRP A 163 -4.84 10.38 -2.06
N HIS A 164 -5.63 10.01 -3.08
CA HIS A 164 -5.13 10.00 -4.45
C HIS A 164 -4.70 11.39 -4.94
N ALA A 165 -5.43 12.44 -4.55
CA ALA A 165 -5.06 13.82 -4.86
C ALA A 165 -3.78 14.28 -4.17
N ALA A 166 -3.59 13.88 -2.91
CA ALA A 166 -2.36 14.16 -2.16
C ALA A 166 -1.13 13.49 -2.81
N LEU A 167 -1.27 12.25 -3.29
CA LEU A 167 -0.17 11.52 -3.94
C LEU A 167 0.13 12.02 -5.37
N CYS A 168 -0.84 12.62 -6.05
CA CYS A 168 -0.73 13.05 -7.45
C CYS A 168 -1.01 14.56 -7.62
N PRO A 169 -0.30 15.45 -6.89
CA PRO A 169 -0.66 16.86 -6.78
C PRO A 169 -0.55 17.63 -8.10
N THR A 170 0.26 17.14 -9.06
CA THR A 170 0.49 17.81 -10.34
C THR A 170 -0.57 17.45 -11.39
N GLY A 171 -1.32 16.36 -11.21
CA GLY A 171 -2.16 15.82 -12.28
C GLY A 171 -1.40 15.05 -13.36
N TYR A 172 -0.12 14.72 -13.13
CA TYR A 172 0.71 14.01 -14.10
C TYR A 172 1.40 12.79 -13.49
N SER A 173 1.52 11.73 -14.30
CA SER A 173 2.45 10.62 -14.09
C SER A 173 3.50 10.70 -15.20
N GLY A 174 4.70 11.17 -14.84
CA GLY A 174 5.70 11.61 -15.81
C GLY A 174 5.17 12.72 -16.71
N LEU A 175 5.14 12.47 -18.03
CA LEU A 175 4.61 13.43 -19.03
C LEU A 175 3.12 13.20 -19.36
N SER A 176 2.50 12.17 -18.78
CA SER A 176 1.12 11.80 -19.08
C SER A 176 0.18 12.43 -18.08
N ARG A 177 -0.83 13.15 -18.58
CA ARG A 177 -1.90 13.66 -17.71
C ARG A 177 -2.70 12.49 -17.16
N ILE A 178 -2.99 12.53 -15.87
CA ILE A 178 -3.80 11.54 -15.18
C ILE A 178 -5.02 12.22 -14.56
N LYS A 179 -6.08 11.44 -14.38
CA LYS A 179 -7.24 11.87 -13.61
C LYS A 179 -6.92 11.73 -12.13
N VAL A 180 -7.02 12.83 -11.39
CA VAL A 180 -6.68 12.88 -9.97
C VAL A 180 -7.94 13.02 -9.13
N GLY A 181 -7.98 12.38 -7.97
CA GLY A 181 -9.12 12.46 -7.05
C GLY A 181 -10.43 11.91 -7.61
N GLY A 182 -10.38 10.82 -8.38
CA GLY A 182 -11.58 10.17 -8.91
C GLY A 182 -11.28 8.77 -9.46
N TRP A 183 -12.33 8.05 -9.84
CA TRP A 183 -12.20 6.76 -10.52
C TRP A 183 -11.56 6.93 -11.88
N ARG A 184 -10.68 5.99 -12.26
CA ARG A 184 -10.20 5.83 -13.63
C ARG A 184 -11.37 5.58 -14.58
N ASP A 185 -11.18 5.90 -15.85
CA ASP A 185 -12.18 5.77 -16.92
C ASP A 185 -11.66 4.96 -18.12
N ASP A 186 -10.51 4.29 -17.97
CA ASP A 186 -9.83 3.48 -19.00
C ASP A 186 -9.65 4.19 -20.35
N ALA A 187 -9.67 5.53 -20.38
CA ALA A 187 -9.50 6.32 -21.60
C ALA A 187 -8.16 6.06 -22.31
N THR A 188 -7.15 5.59 -21.56
CA THR A 188 -5.83 5.21 -22.06
C THR A 188 -5.63 3.69 -22.16
N GLY A 189 -6.71 2.91 -22.06
CA GLY A 189 -6.69 1.45 -21.99
C GLY A 189 -6.91 0.91 -20.57
N PRO A 190 -7.05 -0.42 -20.43
CA PRO A 190 -7.29 -1.07 -19.15
C PRO A 190 -6.08 -0.96 -18.22
N MET A 191 -6.34 -0.97 -16.90
CA MET A 191 -5.28 -1.05 -15.90
C MET A 191 -4.69 -2.46 -15.85
N GLN A 192 -3.40 -2.58 -16.15
CA GLN A 192 -2.69 -3.87 -16.23
C GLN A 192 -1.40 -3.87 -15.42
N VAL A 193 -1.12 -5.01 -14.77
CA VAL A 193 0.20 -5.33 -14.22
C VAL A 193 0.99 -6.05 -15.30
N VAL A 194 2.05 -5.41 -15.80
CA VAL A 194 2.83 -5.91 -16.93
C VAL A 194 4.30 -6.06 -16.57
N SER A 195 4.99 -6.97 -17.25
CA SER A 195 6.45 -7.09 -17.21
C SER A 195 7.04 -7.17 -18.61
N GLY A 196 8.33 -6.90 -18.75
CA GLY A 196 9.04 -6.95 -20.04
C GLY A 196 9.19 -5.59 -20.71
N LEU A 197 9.93 -5.58 -21.82
CA LEU A 197 10.21 -4.36 -22.59
C LEU A 197 8.95 -3.87 -23.32
N VAL A 198 8.89 -2.56 -23.55
CA VAL A 198 7.82 -1.93 -24.35
C VAL A 198 7.72 -2.63 -25.71
N GLY A 199 6.52 -3.07 -26.09
CA GLY A 199 6.26 -3.84 -27.31
C GLY A 199 6.43 -5.36 -27.18
N ARG A 200 6.96 -5.86 -26.05
CA ARG A 200 7.02 -7.30 -25.69
C ARG A 200 6.60 -7.50 -24.23
N GLN A 201 5.53 -6.80 -23.84
CA GLN A 201 5.02 -6.86 -22.48
C GLN A 201 4.18 -8.13 -22.28
N ARG A 202 4.41 -8.83 -21.17
CA ARG A 202 3.53 -9.89 -20.67
C ARG A 202 2.60 -9.29 -19.63
N VAL A 203 1.30 -9.43 -19.84
CA VAL A 203 0.26 -9.06 -18.87
C VAL A 203 0.15 -10.18 -17.83
N HIS A 204 0.32 -9.84 -16.56
CA HIS A 204 0.15 -10.76 -15.43
C HIS A 204 -1.23 -10.64 -14.80
N PHE A 205 -1.79 -9.43 -14.81
CA PHE A 205 -3.10 -9.13 -14.26
C PHE A 205 -3.73 -7.97 -15.02
N GLU A 206 -5.02 -8.04 -15.26
CA GLU A 206 -5.83 -6.92 -15.70
C GLU A 206 -6.89 -6.65 -14.63
N ALA A 207 -7.04 -5.39 -14.24
CA ALA A 207 -8.04 -4.98 -13.26
C ALA A 207 -9.45 -5.02 -13.86
N PRO A 208 -10.52 -4.99 -13.04
CA PRO A 208 -11.89 -4.88 -13.54
C PRO A 208 -12.05 -3.67 -14.50
N PRO A 209 -12.97 -3.69 -15.46
CA PRO A 209 -13.31 -2.49 -16.23
C PRO A 209 -13.63 -1.28 -15.34
N ALA A 210 -13.21 -0.08 -15.76
CA ALA A 210 -13.36 1.16 -14.99
C ALA A 210 -14.79 1.42 -14.48
N ASP A 211 -15.80 1.12 -15.30
CA ASP A 211 -17.23 1.28 -14.98
C ASP A 211 -17.71 0.40 -13.83
N ARG A 212 -16.98 -0.67 -13.50
CA ARG A 212 -17.30 -1.58 -12.38
C ARG A 212 -16.66 -1.17 -11.05
N VAL A 213 -15.59 -0.37 -11.09
CA VAL A 213 -14.77 -0.06 -9.89
C VAL A 213 -15.56 0.69 -8.84
N GLY A 214 -16.30 1.74 -9.25
CA GLY A 214 -17.08 2.56 -8.32
C GLY A 214 -18.23 1.81 -7.64
N ASN A 215 -18.78 0.80 -8.33
CA ASN A 215 -19.87 -0.03 -7.85
C ASN A 215 -19.36 -1.13 -6.90
N SER A 216 -18.19 -1.71 -7.16
CA SER A 216 -17.58 -2.70 -6.28
C SER A 216 -17.15 -2.12 -4.93
N PHE A 217 -16.76 -0.84 -4.88
CA PHE A 217 -16.34 -0.18 -3.64
C PHE A 217 -17.47 -0.09 -2.58
N THR A 218 -18.73 -0.04 -3.03
CA THR A 218 -19.90 0.02 -2.15
C THR A 218 -20.45 -1.34 -1.73
N ALA A 219 -19.94 -2.43 -2.29
CA ALA A 219 -20.52 -3.78 -2.13
C ALA A 219 -20.06 -4.51 -0.86
N SER A 220 -19.07 -4.00 -0.13
CA SER A 220 -18.65 -4.53 1.18
C SER A 220 -19.65 -4.14 2.27
N LYS A 221 -20.84 -4.76 2.27
CA LYS A 221 -21.73 -4.72 3.44
C LYS A 221 -21.03 -5.42 4.62
N PRO A 222 -21.12 -4.88 5.85
CA PRO A 222 -20.59 -5.57 7.02
C PRO A 222 -21.31 -6.91 7.20
N HIS A 223 -20.55 -7.98 7.49
CA HIS A 223 -21.12 -9.23 7.97
C HIS A 223 -21.85 -8.94 9.30
N PRO A 224 -23.13 -9.31 9.46
CA PRO A 224 -23.71 -9.40 10.79
C PRO A 224 -22.98 -10.52 11.54
N GLY A 225 -22.53 -10.21 12.75
CA GLY A 225 -21.77 -11.11 13.63
C GLY A 225 -22.57 -12.28 14.17
#